data_AF-A0A929I5R3-F1
#
_entry.id   AF-A0A929I5R3-F1
#
_cell.length_a   1.000
_cell.length_b   1.000
_cell.length_c   1.000
_cell.angle_alpha   90.00
_cell.angle_beta   90.00
_cell.angle_gamma   90.00
#
_symmetry.space_group_name_H-M   'P 1'
#
loop_
_entity.id
_entity.type
_entity.pdbx_description
1 polymer ?
#
loop_
_entity_poly.entity_id
_entity_poly.type
_entity_poly.pdbx_seq_one_letter_code
_entity_poly.pdbx_strand_id
1 'polypeptide(L)' 'MIAIVDYRAGNLTSVARALHFLEKPCRITSDPDELRKADSII' A
#
# COMPACT_ATOMS: atom_id res chain seq x y z
N MET A 1 7.90 -1.55 5.27
CA MET A 1 6.55 -1.05 4.99
C MET A 1 6.26 -1.18 3.50
N ILE A 2 5.14 -1.81 3.15
CA ILE A 2 4.66 -1.94 1.76
C ILE A 2 3.76 -0.75 1.43
N ALA A 3 4.05 -0.01 0.36
CA ALA A 3 3.14 1.02 -0.12
C ALA A 3 2.19 0.48 -1.19
N ILE A 4 0.91 0.78 -1.06
CA ILE A 4 -0.11 0.50 -2.06
C ILE A 4 -0.40 1.82 -2.78
N VAL A 5 -0.19 1.87 -4.09
CA VAL A 5 -0.38 3.09 -4.88
C VAL A 5 -1.87 3.43 -4.95
N ASP A 6 -2.24 4.60 -4.42
CA ASP A 6 -3.60 5.13 -4.58
C ASP A 6 -3.77 5.78 -5.95
N TYR A 7 -4.12 4.97 -6.94
CA TYR A 7 -4.52 5.44 -8.27
C TYR A 7 -6.04 5.69 -8.38
N ARG A 8 -6.75 5.80 -7.24
CA ARG A 8 -8.19 6.12 -7.13
C ARG A 8 -9.15 5.15 -7.79
N ALA A 9 -8.72 3.91 -8.04
CA ALA A 9 -9.58 2.86 -8.59
C ALA A 9 -9.18 1.47 -8.07
N GLY A 10 -10.01 0.47 -8.36
CA GLY A 10 -9.71 -0.92 -8.09
C GLY A 10 -9.99 -1.36 -6.65
N ASN A 11 -9.14 -2.26 -6.13
CA ASN A 11 -9.39 -3.05 -4.93
C ASN A 11 -8.37 -2.75 -3.80
N LEU A 12 -7.86 -1.52 -3.72
CA LEU A 12 -6.80 -1.09 -2.79
C LEU A 12 -7.04 -1.52 -1.33
N THR A 13 -8.27 -1.31 -0.83
CA THR A 13 -8.64 -1.70 0.54
C THR A 13 -8.64 -3.22 0.75
N SER A 14 -8.98 -4.00 -0.29
CA SER A 14 -8.89 -5.46 -0.22
C SER A 14 -7.45 -5.92 -0.12
N VAL A 15 -6.53 -5.29 -0.86
CA VAL A 15 -5.09 -5.56 -0.77
C VAL A 15 -4.58 -5.20 0.63
N ALA A 16 -4.94 -4.03 1.16
CA ALA A 16 -4.56 -3.62 2.50
C ALA A 16 -5.07 -4.59 3.59
N ARG A 17 -6.31 -5.09 3.46
CA ARG A 17 -6.85 -6.12 4.36
C ARG A 17 -6.07 -7.43 4.28
N ALA A 18 -5.69 -7.87 3.08
CA ALA A 18 -4.89 -9.08 2.91
C ALA A 18 -3.50 -8.94 3.58
N LEU A 19 -2.84 -7.79 3.39
CA LEU A 19 -1.56 -7.51 4.05
C LEU A 19 -1.68 -7.41 5.56
N HIS A 20 -2.77 -6.80 6.06
CA HIS A 20 -3.06 -6.74 7.49
C HIS A 20 -3.28 -8.15 8.08
N PHE A 21 -4.01 -9.02 7.39
CA PHE A 21 -4.19 -10.42 7.79
C PHE A 21 -2.85 -11.19 7.86
N LEU A 22 -1.91 -10.86 6.97
CA LEU A 22 -0.55 -11.42 6.96
C LEU A 22 0.42 -10.71 7.93
N GLU A 23 -0.10 -9.81 8.77
CA GLU A 23 0.68 -9.00 9.73
C GLU A 23 1.82 -8.22 9.05
N LYS A 24 1.62 -7.82 7.79
CA LYS A 24 2.57 -7.00 7.03
C LYS A 24 2.18 -5.52 7.13
N PRO A 25 3.09 -4.63 7.58
CA PRO A 25 2.82 -3.21 7.63
C PRO A 25 2.67 -2.65 6.22
N CYS A 26 1.51 -2.05 5.93
CA CYS A 26 1.22 -1.44 4.65
C CYS A 26 0.56 -0.07 4.76
N ARG A 27 0.66 0.73 3.70
CA ARG A 27 0.10 2.09 3.60
C ARG A 27 -0.44 2.32 2.21
N ILE A 28 -1.72 2.71 2.10
CA ILE A 28 -2.29 3.21 0.83
C ILE A 28 -1.93 4.70 0.71
N THR A 29 -1.29 5.10 -0.39
CA THR A 29 -0.87 6.49 -0.61
C THR A 29 -0.68 6.82 -2.09
N SER A 30 -0.97 8.08 -2.45
CA SER A 30 -0.65 8.66 -3.77
C SER A 30 0.55 9.60 -3.71
N ASP A 31 1.15 9.80 -2.52
CA ASP A 31 2.29 10.68 -2.32
C ASP A 31 3.59 10.04 -2.87
N PRO A 32 4.21 10.63 -3.91
CA PRO A 32 5.46 10.11 -4.47
C PRO A 32 6.60 10.02 -3.45
N ASP A 33 6.64 10.89 -2.45
CA ASP A 33 7.69 10.88 -1.42
C ASP A 33 7.49 9.76 -0.41
N GLU A 34 6.25 9.36 -0.13
CA GLU A 34 5.96 8.16 0.66
C GLU A 34 6.28 6.88 -0.13
N LEU A 35 5.92 6.83 -1.41
CA LEU A 35 6.19 5.69 -2.29
C LEU A 35 7.70 5.39 -2.39
N ARG A 36 8.53 6.43 -2.53
CA ARG A 36 9.99 6.28 -2.61
C ARG A 36 10.63 5.75 -1.32
N LYS A 37 9.97 5.89 -0.17
CA LYS A 37 10.47 5.41 1.13
C LYS A 37 10.03 3.97 1.44
N ALA A 38 9.15 3.39 0.63
CA ALA A 38 8.65 2.05 0.86
C ALA A 38 9.71 0.99 0.50
N ASP A 39 9.75 -0.10 1.26
CA ASP A 39 10.62 -1.24 0.95
C ASP A 39 10.10 -2.02 -0.29
N SER A 40 8.80 -1.90 -0.57
CA SER A 40 8.11 -2.54 -1.69
C SER A 40 6.84 -1.77 -2.05
N ILE A 41 6.44 -1.83 -3.32
CA ILE A 41 5.28 -1.11 -3.85
C ILE A 41 4.32 -2.10 -4.52
N ILE A 42 3.01 -1.90 -4.34
CA ILE A 42 1.90 -2.64 -4.97
C ILE A 42 0.96 -1.67 -5.67
#